data_AF-A0A6A5ZU80-F1
#
_entry.id   AF-A0A6A5ZU80-F1
#
_cell.length_a   1.000
_cell.length_b   1.000
_cell.length_c   1.000
_cell.angle_alpha   90.00
_cell.angle_beta   90.00
_cell.angle_gamma   90.00
#
_symmetry.space_group_name_H-M   'P 1'
#
loop_
_entity.id
_entity.type
_entity.pdbx_description
1 polymer ?
#
loop_
_entity_poly.entity_id
_entity_poly.type
_entity_poly.pdbx_seq_one_letter_code
_entity_poly.pdbx_strand_id
1 'polypeptide(L)'
;MNANAPQTQSLEEQLKAAHTEIARLKQEQVTNNDIYTMNVLKTGRLKRELERAGEQRIGLLDATMALSFKAVELRQEIESLKGERESLLNRVRDVKEDGFNRGTKRKADSNDLEPSTKKSKNIDRVVVCIFCFKYDFTCDGGEPCQHCVKHGRICKRAKCDMFEDCQIPNCTRAHMDDTNYKNVVFAGRVPKAKFPQPGKPRSRKPKPRKENRISGGP
;
A
#
# COMPACT_ATOMS: atom_id res chain seq x y z
N MET A 1 -21.33 57.37 83.77
CA MET A 1 -21.54 56.05 83.13
C MET A 1 -21.77 56.32 81.65
N ASN A 2 -20.88 55.82 80.77
CA ASN A 2 -20.82 56.26 79.38
C ASN A 2 -21.78 55.42 78.52
N ALA A 3 -22.93 55.99 78.16
CA ALA A 3 -24.04 55.27 77.52
C ALA A 3 -23.76 54.80 76.07
N ASN A 4 -22.61 55.15 75.48
CA ASN A 4 -22.28 54.87 74.08
C ASN A 4 -21.42 53.61 73.86
N ALA A 5 -20.93 52.95 74.92
CA ALA A 5 -20.06 51.78 74.80
C ALA A 5 -20.63 50.59 73.97
N PRO A 6 -21.93 50.23 74.05
CA PRO A 6 -22.46 49.12 73.24
C PRO A 6 -22.59 49.47 71.76
N GLN A 7 -22.84 50.74 71.41
CA GLN A 7 -22.91 51.18 70.01
C GLN A 7 -21.52 51.17 69.34
N THR A 8 -20.48 51.57 70.06
CA THR A 8 -19.11 51.55 69.53
C THR A 8 -18.61 50.14 69.26
N GLN A 9 -18.94 49.17 70.13
CA GLN A 9 -18.57 47.76 69.92
C GLN A 9 -19.25 47.15 68.67
N SER A 10 -20.53 47.46 68.45
CA SER A 10 -21.26 47.00 67.25
C SER A 10 -20.68 47.58 65.95
N LEU A 11 -20.27 48.85 65.97
CA LEU A 11 -19.63 49.50 64.81
C LEU A 11 -18.24 48.90 64.53
N GLU A 12 -17.47 48.55 65.55
CA GLU A 12 -16.16 47.89 65.38
C GLU A 12 -16.30 46.50 64.74
N GLU A 13 -17.31 45.72 65.12
CA GLU A 13 -17.60 44.43 64.50
C GLU A 13 -18.02 44.58 63.03
N GLN A 14 -18.90 45.55 62.72
CA GLN A 14 -19.30 45.84 61.35
C GLN A 14 -18.10 46.28 60.50
N LEU A 15 -17.19 47.10 61.05
CA LEU A 15 -15.98 47.53 60.37
C LEU A 15 -15.04 46.36 60.07
N LYS A 16 -14.85 45.45 61.05
CA LYS A 16 -14.05 44.22 60.85
C LYS A 16 -14.66 43.33 59.77
N ALA A 17 -15.97 43.12 59.80
CA ALA A 17 -16.68 42.35 58.78
C ALA A 17 -16.52 42.96 57.38
N ALA A 18 -16.65 44.28 57.27
CA ALA A 18 -16.44 45.00 56.02
C ALA A 18 -15.01 44.86 55.50
N HIS A 19 -13.99 44.95 56.37
CA HIS A 19 -12.60 44.74 55.97
C HIS A 19 -12.33 43.33 55.45
N THR A 20 -12.87 42.29 56.10
CA THR A 20 -12.76 40.91 55.60
C THR A 20 -13.43 40.73 54.24
N GLU A 21 -14.60 41.33 54.03
CA GLU A 21 -15.29 41.22 52.73
C GLU A 21 -14.54 41.98 51.63
N ILE A 22 -13.98 43.17 51.92
CA ILE A 22 -13.12 43.89 50.98
C ILE A 22 -11.89 43.07 50.60
N ALA A 23 -11.26 42.37 51.55
CA ALA A 23 -10.12 41.51 51.27
C ALA A 23 -10.51 40.33 50.36
N ARG A 24 -11.67 39.70 50.61
CA ARG A 24 -12.22 38.62 49.78
C ARG A 24 -12.49 39.09 48.35
N LEU A 25 -13.17 40.22 48.20
CA LEU A 25 -13.49 40.80 46.89
C LEU A 25 -12.23 41.18 46.09
N LYS A 26 -11.20 41.71 46.75
CA LYS A 26 -9.91 41.99 46.10
C LYS A 26 -9.25 40.72 45.59
N GLN A 27 -9.27 39.64 46.37
CA GLN A 27 -8.72 38.36 45.93
C GLN A 27 -9.52 37.79 44.74
N GLU A 28 -10.84 37.84 44.80
CA GLU A 28 -11.71 37.43 43.69
C GLU A 28 -11.44 38.26 42.41
N GLN A 29 -11.26 39.57 42.54
CA GLN A 29 -10.90 40.44 41.42
C GLN A 29 -9.57 40.04 40.77
N VAL A 30 -8.54 39.71 41.56
CA VAL A 30 -7.25 39.23 41.04
C VAL A 30 -7.45 37.94 40.26
N THR A 31 -8.19 36.97 40.82
CA THR A 31 -8.46 35.70 40.12
C THR A 31 -9.23 35.89 38.82
N ASN A 32 -10.20 36.81 38.79
CA ASN A 32 -10.97 37.12 37.59
C ASN A 32 -10.10 37.78 36.51
N ASN A 33 -9.17 38.66 36.90
CA ASN A 33 -8.20 39.25 35.98
C ASN A 33 -7.24 38.20 35.40
N ASP A 34 -6.79 37.24 36.21
CA ASP A 34 -5.95 36.13 35.75
C ASP A 34 -6.69 35.23 34.76
N ILE A 35 -7.96 34.91 35.04
CA ILE A 35 -8.80 34.13 34.13
C ILE A 35 -8.99 34.88 32.80
N TYR A 36 -9.25 36.19 32.87
CA TYR A 36 -9.42 37.02 31.67
C TYR A 36 -8.15 37.02 30.80
N THR A 37 -6.99 37.28 31.40
CA THR A 37 -5.71 37.29 30.66
C THR A 37 -5.41 35.93 30.02
N MET A 38 -5.66 34.83 30.74
CA MET A 38 -5.51 33.47 30.20
C MET A 38 -6.45 33.20 29.01
N ASN A 39 -7.70 33.68 29.07
CA ASN A 39 -8.66 33.52 27.98
C ASN A 39 -8.27 34.33 26.73
N VAL A 40 -7.72 35.54 26.91
CA VAL A 40 -7.19 36.36 25.80
C VAL A 40 -6.04 35.64 25.11
N LEU A 41 -5.09 35.09 25.88
CA LEU A 41 -3.97 34.32 25.34
C LEU A 41 -4.44 33.05 24.60
N LYS A 42 -5.39 32.31 25.18
CA LYS A 42 -5.98 31.11 24.56
C LYS A 42 -6.67 31.45 23.24
N THR A 43 -7.44 32.53 23.21
CA THR A 43 -8.13 32.99 22.00
C THR A 43 -7.14 33.39 20.92
N GLY A 44 -6.06 34.12 21.27
CA GLY A 44 -4.99 34.48 20.33
C GLY A 44 -4.23 33.26 19.79
N ARG A 45 -4.06 32.20 20.58
CA ARG A 45 -3.49 30.93 20.11
C ARG A 45 -4.42 30.24 19.10
N LEU A 46 -5.71 30.11 19.43
CA LEU A 46 -6.70 29.48 18.57
C LEU A 46 -6.85 30.21 17.23
N LYS A 47 -6.82 31.55 17.24
CA LYS A 47 -6.85 32.36 16.02
C LYS A 47 -5.69 32.02 15.07
N ARG A 48 -4.46 31.94 15.59
CA ARG A 48 -3.28 31.58 14.79
C ARG A 48 -3.31 30.14 14.29
N GLU A 49 -3.89 29.22 15.06
CA GLU A 49 -4.11 27.84 14.62
C GLU A 49 -5.12 27.77 13.48
N LEU A 50 -6.20 28.56 13.54
CA LEU A 50 -7.19 28.67 12.48
C LEU A 50 -6.60 29.27 11.19
N GLU A 51 -5.80 30.33 11.30
CA GLU A 51 -5.09 30.94 10.16
C GLU A 51 -4.16 29.93 9.48
N ARG A 52 -3.33 29.21 10.25
CA ARG A 52 -2.45 28.14 9.73
C ARG A 52 -3.23 27.02 9.04
N ALA A 53 -4.36 26.61 9.61
CA ALA A 53 -5.23 25.61 8.98
C ALA A 53 -5.84 26.12 7.65
N GLY A 54 -6.17 27.41 7.59
CA GLY A 54 -6.63 28.07 6.37
C GLY A 54 -5.58 28.05 5.26
N GLU A 55 -4.33 28.41 5.58
CA GLU A 55 -3.20 28.37 4.63
C GLU A 55 -2.92 26.95 4.13
N GLN A 56 -2.93 25.96 5.03
CA GLN A 56 -2.77 24.55 4.65
C GLN A 56 -3.87 24.09 3.71
N ARG A 57 -5.12 24.50 3.96
CA ARG A 57 -6.25 24.17 3.09
C ARG A 57 -6.09 24.78 1.70
N ILE A 58 -5.64 26.02 1.60
CA ILE A 58 -5.36 26.67 0.30
C ILE A 58 -4.28 25.88 -0.45
N GLY A 59 -3.16 25.56 0.21
CA GLY A 59 -2.09 24.77 -0.41
C GLY A 59 -2.54 23.38 -0.88
N LEU A 60 -3.44 22.72 -0.13
CA LEU A 60 -4.03 21.44 -0.54
C LEU A 60 -4.93 21.57 -1.77
N LEU A 61 -5.68 22.67 -1.89
CA LEU A 61 -6.52 22.93 -3.06
C LEU A 61 -5.65 23.16 -4.30
N ASP A 62 -4.59 23.95 -4.19
CA ASP A 62 -3.64 24.19 -5.29
C ASP A 62 -2.96 22.89 -5.75
N ALA A 63 -2.50 22.07 -4.80
CA ALA A 63 -1.93 20.76 -5.10
C ALA A 63 -2.95 19.82 -5.79
N THR A 64 -4.21 19.87 -5.37
CA THR A 64 -5.29 19.07 -5.97
C THR A 64 -5.56 19.51 -7.41
N MET A 65 -5.56 20.83 -7.67
CA MET A 65 -5.70 21.35 -9.03
C MET A 65 -4.51 20.96 -9.92
N ALA A 66 -3.28 21.06 -9.42
CA ALA A 66 -2.11 20.63 -10.18
C ALA A 66 -2.18 19.13 -10.56
N LEU A 67 -2.61 18.29 -9.63
CA LEU A 67 -2.80 16.85 -9.88
C LEU A 67 -3.93 16.58 -10.89
N SER A 68 -5.01 17.36 -10.87
CA SER A 68 -6.10 17.18 -11.84
C SER A 68 -5.66 17.54 -13.26
N PHE A 69 -4.87 18.61 -13.43
CA PHE A 69 -4.26 18.93 -14.72
C PHE A 69 -3.33 17.82 -15.21
N LYS A 70 -2.44 17.32 -14.34
CA LYS A 70 -1.54 16.21 -14.68
C LYS A 70 -2.31 14.95 -15.08
N ALA A 71 -3.44 14.68 -14.42
CA ALA A 71 -4.29 13.56 -14.77
C ALA A 71 -4.93 13.70 -16.15
N VAL A 72 -5.25 14.92 -16.60
CA VAL A 72 -5.76 15.18 -17.97
C VAL A 72 -4.65 14.95 -19.00
N GLU A 73 -3.44 15.46 -18.76
CA GLU A 73 -2.29 15.24 -19.65
C GLU A 73 -2.01 13.75 -19.85
N LEU A 74 -1.93 13.00 -18.75
CA LEU A 74 -1.69 11.55 -18.82
C LEU A 74 -2.81 10.80 -19.55
N ARG A 75 -4.07 11.26 -19.47
CA ARG A 75 -5.18 10.67 -20.24
C ARG A 75 -5.00 10.91 -21.74
N GLN A 76 -4.59 12.10 -22.14
CA GLN A 76 -4.32 12.42 -23.56
C GLN A 76 -3.14 11.60 -24.09
N GLU A 77 -2.07 11.48 -23.32
CA GLU A 77 -0.90 10.67 -23.67
C GLU A 77 -1.26 9.18 -23.85
N ILE A 78 -2.05 8.62 -22.93
CA ILE A 78 -2.56 7.25 -23.04
C ILE A 78 -3.35 7.06 -24.34
N GLU A 79 -4.17 8.02 -24.73
CA GLU A 79 -4.97 7.92 -25.94
C GLU A 79 -4.12 8.00 -27.22
N SER A 80 -3.11 8.88 -27.24
CA SER A 80 -2.12 8.93 -28.32
C SER A 80 -1.39 7.59 -28.48
N LEU A 81 -0.89 7.03 -27.37
CA LEU A 81 -0.19 5.74 -27.37
C LEU A 81 -1.07 4.57 -27.81
N LYS A 82 -2.38 4.59 -27.51
CA LYS A 82 -3.32 3.60 -28.04
C LYS A 82 -3.46 3.72 -29.55
N GLY A 83 -3.60 4.94 -30.08
CA GLY A 83 -3.67 5.19 -31.52
C GLY A 83 -2.41 4.72 -32.26
N GLU A 84 -1.23 5.03 -31.72
CA GLU A 84 0.04 4.54 -32.25
C GLU A 84 0.12 3.00 -32.24
N ARG A 85 -0.27 2.37 -31.14
CA ARG A 85 -0.32 0.91 -31.03
C ARG A 85 -1.24 0.29 -32.07
N GLU A 86 -2.43 0.86 -32.29
CA GLU A 86 -3.38 0.36 -33.29
C GLU A 86 -2.83 0.51 -34.72
N SER A 87 -2.21 1.65 -35.02
CA SER A 87 -1.53 1.86 -36.31
C SER A 87 -0.43 0.83 -36.56
N LEU A 88 0.40 0.54 -35.55
CA LEU A 88 1.43 -0.49 -35.65
C LEU A 88 0.85 -1.89 -35.84
N LEU A 89 -0.24 -2.22 -35.14
CA LEU A 89 -0.91 -3.51 -35.29
C LEU A 89 -1.47 -3.70 -36.71
N ASN A 90 -2.04 -2.65 -37.31
CA ASN A 90 -2.50 -2.70 -38.70
C ASN A 90 -1.31 -2.89 -39.66
N ARG A 91 -0.21 -2.16 -39.50
CA ARG A 91 1.01 -2.36 -40.32
C ARG A 91 1.56 -3.79 -40.22
N VAL A 92 1.57 -4.37 -39.03
CA VAL A 92 2.01 -5.77 -38.83
C VAL A 92 1.09 -6.75 -39.54
N ARG A 93 -0.23 -6.48 -39.58
CA ARG A 93 -1.20 -7.28 -40.35
C ARG A 93 -0.90 -7.21 -41.84
N ASP A 94 -0.71 -6.01 -42.39
CA ASP A 94 -0.45 -5.79 -43.81
C ASP A 94 0.82 -6.54 -44.26
N VAL A 95 1.92 -6.43 -43.49
CA VAL A 95 3.17 -7.16 -43.76
C VAL A 95 2.97 -8.68 -43.73
N LYS A 96 2.11 -9.19 -42.83
CA LYS A 96 1.82 -10.62 -42.72
C LYS A 96 1.01 -11.14 -43.92
N GLU A 97 0.07 -10.35 -44.42
CA GLU A 97 -0.75 -10.68 -45.59
C GLU A 97 0.07 -10.62 -46.90
N ASP A 98 0.95 -9.63 -47.04
CA ASP A 98 1.87 -9.51 -48.17
C ASP A 98 2.95 -10.61 -48.20
N GLY A 99 3.40 -11.05 -47.03
CA GLY A 99 4.36 -12.16 -46.90
C GLY A 99 3.78 -13.52 -47.30
N PHE A 100 2.47 -13.73 -47.13
CA PHE A 100 1.81 -15.00 -47.45
C PHE A 100 1.55 -15.17 -48.97
N ASN A 101 1.29 -14.07 -49.68
CA ASN A 101 1.00 -14.10 -51.12
C ASN A 101 2.24 -14.09 -52.03
N ARG A 102 3.44 -13.82 -51.52
CA ARG A 102 4.69 -13.88 -52.33
C ARG A 102 5.40 -15.25 -52.29
N GLY A 103 4.87 -16.23 -51.56
CA GLY A 103 5.51 -17.54 -51.32
C GLY A 103 5.13 -18.69 -52.27
N THR A 104 4.17 -18.52 -53.18
CA THR A 104 3.60 -19.63 -53.95
C THR A 104 3.65 -19.41 -55.47
N LYS A 105 4.84 -19.35 -56.09
CA LYS A 105 5.08 -19.81 -57.49
C LYS A 105 6.51 -19.56 -58.01
N ARG A 106 7.51 -20.30 -57.52
CA ARG A 106 8.75 -20.73 -58.23
C ARG A 106 9.35 -21.86 -57.38
N LYS A 107 9.84 -23.00 -57.85
CA LYS A 107 9.81 -23.81 -59.07
C LYS A 107 10.44 -25.16 -58.64
N ALA A 108 10.18 -26.20 -59.42
CA ALA A 108 11.09 -27.31 -59.72
C ALA A 108 11.33 -28.40 -58.66
N ASP A 109 11.19 -29.61 -59.18
CA ASP A 109 11.71 -30.90 -58.76
C ASP A 109 13.09 -30.86 -58.10
N SER A 110 13.24 -31.58 -57.01
CA SER A 110 14.38 -32.48 -56.77
C SER A 110 14.10 -33.32 -55.52
N ASN A 111 14.05 -34.64 -55.75
CA ASN A 111 14.20 -35.63 -54.70
C ASN A 111 15.61 -35.52 -54.12
N ASP A 112 15.74 -35.36 -52.81
CA ASP A 112 16.78 -36.09 -52.08
C ASP A 112 16.39 -36.29 -50.62
N LEU A 113 16.44 -37.57 -50.23
CA LEU A 113 16.11 -38.08 -48.92
C LEU A 113 17.35 -37.94 -48.03
N GLU A 114 17.40 -36.90 -47.20
CA GLU A 114 18.24 -36.90 -46.00
C GLU A 114 17.38 -36.98 -44.73
N PRO A 115 17.68 -37.89 -43.79
CA PRO A 115 16.97 -38.00 -42.53
C PRO A 115 17.40 -36.82 -41.64
N SER A 116 16.63 -35.74 -41.71
CA SER A 116 16.77 -34.59 -40.82
C SER A 116 16.65 -35.06 -39.37
N THR A 117 17.79 -35.07 -38.67
CA THR A 117 17.86 -35.19 -37.22
C THR A 117 17.08 -34.02 -36.64
N LYS A 118 15.82 -34.30 -36.26
CA LYS A 118 14.96 -33.37 -35.55
C LYS A 118 15.69 -32.93 -34.28
N LYS A 119 16.38 -31.79 -34.34
CA LYS A 119 16.71 -30.98 -33.18
C LYS A 119 15.36 -30.70 -32.52
N SER A 120 15.02 -31.50 -31.52
CA SER A 120 13.94 -31.21 -30.60
C SER A 120 14.27 -29.83 -30.05
N LYS A 121 13.57 -28.80 -30.53
CA LYS A 121 13.56 -27.50 -29.86
C LYS A 121 13.23 -27.82 -28.41
N ASN A 122 14.20 -27.60 -27.52
CA ASN A 122 13.95 -27.61 -26.08
C ASN A 122 12.77 -26.65 -25.89
N ILE A 123 11.59 -27.21 -25.68
CA ILE A 123 10.43 -26.41 -25.30
C ILE A 123 10.78 -26.02 -23.88
N ASP A 124 11.34 -24.81 -23.74
CA ASP A 124 11.72 -24.26 -22.45
C ASP A 124 10.55 -24.44 -21.49
N ARG A 125 10.76 -25.29 -20.47
CA ARG A 125 9.71 -25.56 -19.50
C ARG A 125 9.40 -24.27 -18.75
N VAL A 126 8.12 -24.03 -18.52
CA VAL A 126 7.70 -22.85 -17.76
C VAL A 126 7.79 -23.17 -16.28
N VAL A 127 8.81 -22.64 -15.61
CA VAL A 127 8.85 -22.61 -14.14
C VAL A 127 7.69 -21.74 -13.67
N VAL A 128 6.98 -22.14 -12.61
CA VAL A 128 5.84 -21.37 -12.08
C VAL A 128 6.28 -20.57 -10.85
N CYS A 129 5.89 -19.31 -10.75
CA CYS A 129 6.20 -18.52 -9.55
C CYS A 129 5.38 -19.00 -8.34
N ILE A 130 5.89 -18.77 -7.12
CA ILE A 130 5.28 -19.21 -5.87
C ILE A 130 3.85 -18.69 -5.73
N PHE A 131 3.59 -17.46 -6.17
CA PHE A 131 2.27 -16.84 -6.08
C PHE A 131 1.27 -17.51 -7.02
N CYS A 132 1.61 -17.65 -8.31
CA CYS A 132 0.77 -18.34 -9.27
C CYS A 132 0.53 -19.80 -8.88
N PHE A 133 1.57 -20.50 -8.40
CA PHE A 133 1.44 -21.85 -7.89
C PHE A 133 0.49 -21.92 -6.69
N LYS A 134 0.62 -21.01 -5.72
CA LYS A 134 -0.19 -21.00 -4.49
C LYS A 134 -1.68 -20.82 -4.77
N TYR A 135 -2.03 -20.04 -5.79
CA TYR A 135 -3.41 -19.64 -6.10
C TYR A 135 -3.98 -20.28 -7.37
N ASP A 136 -3.27 -21.25 -7.96
CA ASP A 136 -3.65 -21.93 -9.21
C ASP A 136 -3.89 -20.95 -10.38
N PHE A 137 -3.04 -19.94 -10.51
CA PHE A 137 -3.04 -19.03 -11.66
C PHE A 137 -2.11 -19.53 -12.77
N THR A 138 -2.48 -19.25 -14.02
CA THR A 138 -1.63 -19.51 -15.18
C THR A 138 -0.43 -18.56 -15.17
N CYS A 139 0.78 -19.10 -15.04
CA CYS A 139 2.01 -18.32 -15.05
C CYS A 139 2.57 -18.26 -16.47
N ASP A 140 2.87 -17.05 -16.94
CA ASP A 140 3.43 -16.72 -18.24
C ASP A 140 4.95 -16.89 -18.33
N GLY A 141 5.61 -17.35 -17.26
CA GLY A 141 7.07 -17.53 -17.26
C GLY A 141 7.89 -16.24 -17.19
N GLY A 142 7.29 -15.04 -17.30
CA GLY A 142 8.02 -13.78 -17.19
C GLY A 142 8.71 -13.53 -15.83
N GLU A 143 9.73 -12.68 -15.82
CA GLU A 143 10.40 -12.20 -14.61
C GLU A 143 10.40 -10.65 -14.56
N PRO A 144 9.43 -10.02 -13.86
CA PRO A 144 8.29 -10.60 -13.15
C PRO A 144 7.18 -11.13 -14.08
N CYS A 145 6.35 -12.05 -13.59
CA CYS A 145 5.22 -12.59 -14.35
C CYS A 145 4.03 -11.60 -14.35
N GLN A 146 3.19 -11.61 -15.38
CA GLN A 146 2.09 -10.64 -15.56
C GLN A 146 1.15 -10.58 -14.34
N HIS A 147 0.84 -11.73 -13.73
CA HIS A 147 -0.01 -11.80 -12.54
C HIS A 147 0.63 -11.13 -11.32
N CYS A 148 1.93 -11.33 -11.11
CA CYS A 148 2.64 -10.68 -10.00
C CYS A 148 2.67 -9.16 -10.18
N VAL A 149 2.87 -8.67 -11.42
CA VAL A 149 2.80 -7.23 -11.75
C VAL A 149 1.42 -6.67 -11.45
N LYS A 150 0.36 -7.32 -11.95
CA LYS A 150 -1.04 -6.89 -11.75
C LYS A 150 -1.43 -6.79 -10.27
N HIS A 151 -0.89 -7.65 -9.41
CA HIS A 151 -1.19 -7.69 -7.98
C HIS A 151 -0.17 -6.96 -7.11
N GLY A 152 0.83 -6.28 -7.70
CA GLY A 152 1.88 -5.57 -6.95
C GLY A 152 2.68 -6.49 -6.03
N ARG A 153 2.96 -7.72 -6.47
CA ARG A 153 3.70 -8.73 -5.70
C ARG A 153 5.09 -8.95 -6.29
N ILE A 154 6.06 -9.20 -5.40
CA ILE A 154 7.39 -9.65 -5.80
C ILE A 154 7.26 -11.06 -6.38
N CYS A 155 7.59 -11.22 -7.66
CA CYS A 155 7.66 -12.52 -8.31
C CYS A 155 8.85 -13.29 -7.73
N LYS A 156 8.61 -14.46 -7.13
CA LYS A 156 9.64 -15.37 -6.63
C LYS A 156 9.34 -16.77 -7.12
N ARG A 157 10.36 -17.55 -7.46
CA ARG A 157 10.23 -18.93 -7.95
C ARG A 157 10.79 -19.89 -6.92
N ALA A 158 10.12 -21.02 -6.72
CA ALA A 158 10.60 -22.02 -5.77
C ALA A 158 11.71 -22.86 -6.41
N LYS A 159 12.85 -22.97 -5.73
CA LYS A 159 13.90 -23.94 -6.06
C LYS A 159 13.35 -25.36 -5.85
N CYS A 160 13.64 -26.27 -6.77
CA CYS A 160 13.35 -27.69 -6.57
C CYS A 160 14.19 -28.25 -5.42
N ASP A 161 13.61 -29.18 -4.67
CA ASP A 161 14.31 -29.84 -3.56
C ASP A 161 15.45 -30.74 -4.11
N MET A 162 15.25 -31.32 -5.30
CA MET A 162 16.26 -32.06 -6.08
C MET A 162 16.76 -31.17 -7.22
N PHE A 163 17.54 -30.14 -6.93
CA PHE A 163 17.86 -29.07 -7.90
C PHE A 163 18.71 -29.51 -9.10
N GLU A 164 19.52 -30.55 -8.94
CA GLU A 164 20.43 -31.05 -9.98
C GLU A 164 19.78 -32.23 -10.73
N ASP A 165 19.36 -33.27 -10.01
CA ASP A 165 18.84 -34.51 -10.61
C ASP A 165 17.35 -34.75 -10.32
N CYS A 166 16.51 -33.75 -10.61
CA CYS A 166 15.06 -33.93 -10.47
C CYS A 166 14.52 -34.90 -11.53
N GLN A 167 14.11 -36.09 -11.11
CA GLN A 167 13.49 -37.09 -11.99
C GLN A 167 11.99 -36.87 -12.22
N ILE A 168 11.39 -35.83 -11.63
CA ILE A 168 9.95 -35.56 -11.76
C ILE A 168 9.70 -34.94 -13.14
N PRO A 169 8.96 -35.64 -14.04
CA PRO A 169 8.62 -35.06 -15.33
C PRO A 169 7.74 -33.83 -15.14
N ASN A 170 8.01 -32.75 -15.89
CA ASN A 170 7.29 -31.48 -15.80
C ASN A 170 7.30 -30.85 -14.39
N CYS A 171 8.41 -30.98 -13.65
CA CYS A 171 8.55 -30.27 -12.39
C CYS A 171 8.34 -28.76 -12.59
N THR A 172 7.43 -28.18 -11.82
CA THR A 172 7.06 -26.76 -11.93
C THR A 172 8.01 -25.83 -11.15
N ARG A 173 9.02 -26.39 -10.50
CA ARG A 173 10.05 -25.68 -9.72
C ARG A 173 11.31 -25.48 -10.55
N ALA A 174 12.12 -24.49 -10.17
CA ALA A 174 13.37 -24.18 -10.86
C ALA A 174 14.46 -25.23 -10.57
N HIS A 175 15.15 -25.72 -11.60
CA HIS A 175 16.38 -26.54 -11.53
C HIS A 175 17.59 -25.78 -12.08
N MET A 176 18.75 -26.42 -12.04
CA MET A 176 20.02 -25.84 -12.49
C MET A 176 19.99 -25.37 -13.95
N ASP A 177 19.33 -26.11 -14.84
CA ASP A 177 19.25 -25.77 -16.27
C ASP A 177 18.35 -24.55 -16.55
N ASP A 178 17.54 -24.11 -15.59
CA ASP A 178 16.66 -22.95 -15.74
C ASP A 178 17.41 -21.64 -15.45
N THR A 179 18.50 -21.38 -16.18
CA THR A 179 19.39 -20.21 -15.99
C THR A 179 18.72 -18.86 -16.25
N ASN A 180 17.52 -18.86 -16.83
CA ASN A 180 16.82 -17.65 -17.24
C ASN A 180 16.14 -16.90 -16.08
N TYR A 181 16.21 -17.42 -14.85
CA TYR A 181 15.52 -16.84 -13.69
C TYR A 181 16.48 -16.36 -12.60
N LYS A 182 16.44 -15.07 -12.25
CA LYS A 182 17.25 -14.47 -11.17
C LYS A 182 16.57 -14.58 -9.79
N ASN A 183 15.25 -14.73 -9.76
CA ASN A 183 14.41 -14.70 -8.56
C ASN A 183 14.08 -16.07 -7.94
N VAL A 184 15.00 -17.04 -8.06
CA VAL A 184 14.86 -18.39 -7.49
C VAL A 184 15.18 -18.37 -5.98
N VAL A 185 14.28 -18.90 -5.16
CA VAL A 185 14.42 -18.95 -3.69
C VAL A 185 14.09 -20.33 -3.13
N PHE A 186 14.73 -20.69 -2.02
CA PHE A 186 14.36 -21.89 -1.27
C PHE A 186 13.09 -21.62 -0.45
N ALA A 187 11.95 -22.14 -0.91
CA ALA A 187 10.64 -21.90 -0.31
C ALA A 187 10.05 -23.12 0.42
N GLY A 188 10.70 -24.29 0.31
CA GLY A 188 10.16 -25.57 0.79
C GLY A 188 8.80 -25.90 0.15
N ARG A 189 7.95 -26.60 0.91
CA ARG A 189 6.59 -26.96 0.46
C ARG A 189 5.67 -25.74 0.47
N VAL A 190 5.23 -25.31 -0.72
CA VAL A 190 4.24 -24.23 -0.88
C VAL A 190 2.82 -24.82 -0.81
N PRO A 191 2.01 -24.50 0.21
CA PRO A 191 0.63 -24.98 0.28
C PRO A 191 -0.26 -24.24 -0.71
N LYS A 192 -1.19 -24.96 -1.36
CA LYS A 192 -2.26 -24.36 -2.16
C LYS A 192 -3.23 -23.60 -1.25
N ALA A 193 -3.71 -22.45 -1.71
CA ALA A 193 -4.65 -21.62 -0.97
C ALA A 193 -5.68 -21.01 -1.92
N LYS A 194 -6.93 -20.85 -1.45
CA LYS A 194 -7.94 -20.09 -2.18
C LYS A 194 -7.56 -18.61 -2.24
N PHE A 195 -7.73 -17.97 -3.39
CA PHE A 195 -7.46 -16.54 -3.53
C PHE A 195 -8.40 -15.74 -2.62
N PRO A 196 -7.89 -14.77 -1.83
CA PRO A 196 -8.73 -13.97 -0.96
C PRO A 196 -9.71 -13.15 -1.81
N GLN A 197 -11.01 -13.42 -1.66
CA GLN A 197 -12.03 -12.59 -2.29
C GLN A 197 -12.04 -11.21 -1.64
N PRO A 198 -12.05 -10.11 -2.42
CA PRO A 198 -12.18 -8.77 -1.87
C PRO A 198 -13.49 -8.67 -1.06
N GLY A 199 -13.41 -8.15 0.16
CA GLY A 199 -14.57 -7.92 1.03
C GLY A 199 -14.88 -9.02 2.04
N LYS A 200 -14.26 -10.21 1.98
CA LYS A 200 -14.45 -11.22 3.04
C LYS A 200 -13.46 -10.97 4.20
N PRO A 201 -13.91 -10.65 5.42
CA PRO A 201 -13.02 -10.50 6.56
C PRO A 201 -12.25 -11.80 6.76
N ARG A 202 -10.91 -11.69 6.83
CA ARG A 202 -10.08 -12.84 7.18
C ARG A 202 -10.48 -13.29 8.58
N SER A 203 -11.14 -14.43 8.69
CA SER A 203 -11.37 -15.10 9.95
C SER A 203 -10.02 -15.50 10.53
N ARG A 204 -9.40 -14.58 11.27
CA ARG A 204 -8.25 -14.91 12.13
C ARG A 204 -8.80 -15.83 13.20
N LYS A 205 -8.70 -17.14 12.99
CA LYS A 205 -8.84 -18.09 14.11
C LYS A 205 -7.84 -17.63 15.18
N PRO A 206 -8.29 -17.30 16.40
CA PRO A 206 -7.37 -16.95 17.47
C PRO A 206 -6.40 -18.11 17.64
N LYS A 207 -5.09 -17.83 17.60
CA LYS A 207 -4.09 -18.83 17.99
C LYS A 207 -4.39 -19.18 19.45
N PRO A 208 -4.49 -20.47 19.83
CA PRO A 208 -4.62 -20.83 21.22
C PRO A 208 -3.44 -20.25 21.99
N ARG A 209 -3.74 -19.35 22.93
CA ARG A 209 -2.77 -18.76 23.84
C ARG A 209 -2.29 -19.90 24.72
N LYS A 210 -1.03 -20.34 24.55
CA LYS A 210 -0.39 -21.26 25.49
C LYS A 210 -0.37 -20.54 26.85
N GLU A 211 -1.24 -20.97 27.76
CA GLU A 211 -1.16 -20.56 29.16
C GLU A 211 0.10 -21.19 29.74
N ASN A 212 1.09 -20.34 30.01
CA ASN A 212 2.23 -20.73 30.83
C ASN A 212 1.70 -20.94 32.25
N ARG A 213 1.52 -22.21 32.63
CA ARG A 213 1.43 -22.63 34.03
C ARG A 213 2.76 -22.29 34.69
N ILE A 214 2.79 -21.19 35.44
CA ILE A 214 3.80 -20.97 36.47
C ILE A 214 3.38 -21.87 37.63
N SER A 215 4.02 -23.03 37.74
CA SER A 215 3.98 -23.85 38.93
C SER A 215 4.68 -23.11 40.05
N GLY A 216 3.89 -22.61 41.01
CA GLY A 216 4.40 -22.25 42.33
C GLY A 216 5.00 -23.49 42.97
N GLY A 217 6.26 -23.38 43.39
CA GLY A 217 6.90 -24.30 44.31
C GLY A 217 7.12 -23.57 45.64
N PRO A 218 7.02 -24.29 46.78
CA PRO A 218 7.02 -23.76 48.15
C PRO A 218 8.33 -23.09 48.56
#